data_AF-A0A433CAV5-F1
#
_entry.id   AF-A0A433CAV5-F1
#
_cell.length_a   1.000
_cell.length_b   1.000
_cell.length_c   1.000
_cell.angle_alpha   90.00
_cell.angle_beta   90.00
_cell.angle_gamma   90.00
#
_symmetry.space_group_name_H-M   'P 1'
#
loop_
_entity.id
_entity.type
_entity.pdbx_description
1 polymer ?
#
loop_
_entity_poly.entity_id
_entity_poly.type
_entity_poly.pdbx_seq_one_letter_code
_entity_poly.pdbx_strand_id
1 'polypeptide(L)'
;MPVVFSPDLSPAQRIELRNQTKAQVEKVVQALDGKLESWCQSAAVEWEYVNASVGDFTCRVGVSLGGVVSVNGDPFTVSAREMVTSTELIRQSITERISRGY
;
A
#
# COMPACT_ATOMS: atom_id res chain seq x y z
N MET A 1 -16.81 -3.46 0.00
CA MET A 1 -17.03 -3.93 1.38
C MET A 1 -16.19 -3.08 2.31
N PRO A 2 -16.71 -2.57 3.44
CA PRO A 2 -15.90 -1.75 4.34
C PRO A 2 -14.90 -2.65 5.07
N VAL A 3 -13.65 -2.21 5.17
CA VAL A 3 -12.61 -2.91 5.94
C VAL A 3 -12.87 -2.65 7.42
N VAL A 4 -13.31 -3.69 8.13
CA VAL A 4 -13.50 -3.68 9.57
C VAL A 4 -12.11 -3.77 10.21
N PHE A 5 -11.72 -2.74 10.96
CA PHE A 5 -10.56 -2.81 11.84
C PHE A 5 -10.94 -3.74 13.00
N SER A 6 -10.77 -5.05 12.81
CA SER A 6 -11.09 -6.07 13.83
C SER A 6 -9.90 -6.17 14.81
N PRO A 7 -10.02 -5.70 16.06
CA PRO A 7 -8.94 -5.79 17.05
C PRO A 7 -8.55 -7.24 17.38
N ASP A 8 -9.39 -8.22 17.02
CA ASP A 8 -9.28 -9.64 17.35
C ASP A 8 -8.39 -10.48 16.42
N LEU A 9 -7.74 -9.87 15.43
CA LEU A 9 -6.81 -10.62 14.57
C LEU A 9 -5.59 -11.07 15.38
N SER A 10 -5.38 -12.39 15.42
CA SER A 10 -4.18 -12.99 15.98
C SER A 10 -2.92 -12.49 15.26
N PRO A 11 -1.73 -12.55 15.89
CA PRO A 11 -0.48 -12.13 15.25
C PRO A 11 -0.24 -12.78 13.88
N ALA A 12 -0.57 -14.07 13.73
CA ALA A 12 -0.45 -14.79 12.46
C ALA A 12 -1.37 -14.22 11.37
N GLN A 13 -2.63 -13.93 11.71
CA GLN A 13 -3.60 -13.36 10.77
C GLN A 13 -3.21 -11.94 10.33
N ARG A 14 -2.60 -11.15 11.21
CA ARG A 14 -2.08 -9.81 10.85
C ARG A 14 -0.91 -9.89 9.86
N ILE A 15 -0.02 -10.86 10.04
CA ILE A 15 1.08 -11.12 9.10
C ILE A 15 0.51 -11.58 7.76
N GLU A 16 -0.47 -12.49 7.78
CA GLU A 16 -1.13 -12.97 6.57
C GLU A 16 -1.83 -11.83 5.82
N LEU A 17 -2.58 -10.97 6.54
CA LEU A 17 -3.22 -9.78 5.98
C LEU A 17 -2.19 -8.86 5.32
N ARG A 18 -1.07 -8.57 5.99
CA ARG A 18 0.02 -7.77 5.41
C ARG A 18 0.55 -8.39 4.12
N ASN A 19 0.80 -9.70 4.10
CA ASN A 19 1.28 -10.41 2.92
C ASN A 19 0.27 -10.38 1.78
N GLN A 20 -1.03 -10.53 2.07
CA GLN A 20 -2.09 -10.38 1.08
C GLN A 20 -2.12 -8.97 0.50
N THR A 21 -2.01 -7.94 1.34
CA THR A 21 -1.96 -6.55 0.90
C THR A 21 -0.69 -6.23 0.09
N LYS A 22 0.46 -6.79 0.45
CA LYS A 22 1.71 -6.69 -0.35
C LYS A 22 1.50 -7.26 -1.76
N ALA A 23 0.87 -8.44 -1.86
CA ALA A 23 0.54 -9.04 -3.15
C ALA A 23 -0.47 -8.18 -3.96
N GLN A 24 -1.39 -7.46 -3.30
CA GLN A 24 -2.28 -6.50 -3.98
C GLN A 24 -1.49 -5.30 -4.53
N VAL A 25 -0.57 -4.74 -3.75
CA VAL A 25 0.32 -3.66 -4.20
C VAL A 25 1.14 -4.12 -5.40
N GLU A 26 1.72 -5.33 -5.36
CA GLU A 26 2.48 -5.91 -6.47
C GLU A 26 1.64 -6.03 -7.75
N LYS A 27 0.43 -6.57 -7.65
CA LYS A 27 -0.50 -6.67 -8.79
C LYS A 27 -0.85 -5.30 -9.36
N VAL A 28 -1.10 -4.31 -8.51
CA VAL A 28 -1.45 -2.95 -8.95
C VAL A 28 -0.26 -2.30 -9.67
N VAL A 29 0.94 -2.36 -9.09
CA VAL A 29 2.12 -1.76 -9.69
C VAL A 29 2.46 -2.44 -11.02
N GLN A 30 2.36 -3.78 -11.10
CA GLN A 30 2.52 -4.51 -12.36
C GLN A 30 1.46 -4.12 -13.40
N ALA A 31 0.20 -3.95 -13.00
CA ALA A 31 -0.88 -3.50 -13.89
C ALA A 31 -0.72 -2.05 -14.38
N LEU A 32 0.17 -1.28 -13.76
CA LEU A 32 0.59 0.05 -14.20
C LEU A 32 1.94 0.03 -14.94
N ASP A 33 2.42 -1.14 -15.37
CA ASP A 33 3.72 -1.34 -16.00
C ASP A 33 4.91 -0.88 -15.13
N GLY A 34 4.72 -0.89 -13.81
CA GLY A 34 5.72 -0.53 -12.82
C GLY A 34 6.54 -1.70 -12.30
N LYS A 35 7.55 -1.36 -11.49
CA LYS A 35 8.45 -2.29 -10.82
C LYS A 35 8.50 -1.98 -9.33
N LEU A 36 8.73 -3.03 -8.54
CA LEU A 36 8.94 -2.95 -7.11
C LEU A 36 10.35 -3.42 -6.78
N GLU A 37 11.00 -2.72 -5.85
CA GLU A 37 12.21 -3.20 -5.22
C GLU A 37 11.90 -4.28 -4.16
N SER A 38 12.92 -4.68 -3.39
CA SER A 38 12.74 -5.60 -2.26
C SER A 38 12.05 -4.90 -1.08
N TRP A 39 11.03 -5.55 -0.53
CA TRP A 39 10.40 -5.12 0.71
C TRP A 39 11.41 -5.05 1.86
N CYS A 40 11.32 -3.98 2.63
CA CYS A 40 12.19 -3.69 3.77
C CYS A 40 11.35 -3.43 5.02
N GLN A 41 11.75 -4.02 6.13
CA GLN A 41 11.13 -3.80 7.44
C GLN A 41 11.35 -2.35 7.91
N SER A 42 10.31 -1.71 8.43
CA SER A 42 10.43 -0.41 9.08
C SER A 42 10.95 -0.51 10.52
N ALA A 43 11.46 0.60 11.05
CA ALA A 43 11.65 0.80 12.49
C ALA A 43 10.35 0.57 13.30
N ALA A 44 9.19 0.93 12.73
CA ALA A 44 7.90 0.51 13.28
C ALA A 44 7.62 -0.91 12.81
N VAL A 45 7.67 -1.89 13.71
CA VAL A 45 7.58 -3.33 13.39
C VAL A 45 6.29 -3.70 12.63
N GLU A 46 5.26 -2.89 12.79
CA GLU A 46 3.96 -3.02 12.15
C GLU A 46 3.99 -2.70 10.66
N TRP A 47 5.05 -2.06 10.14
CA TRP A 47 5.13 -1.57 8.77
C TRP A 47 6.28 -2.21 7.98
N GLU A 48 6.00 -2.56 6.73
CA GLU A 48 7.02 -2.83 5.71
C GLU A 48 6.91 -1.81 4.60
N TYR A 49 8.03 -1.45 3.97
CA TYR A 49 8.07 -0.49 2.87
C TYR A 49 8.76 -1.07 1.64
N VAL A 50 8.43 -0.52 0.48
CA VAL A 50 9.05 -0.83 -0.80
C VAL A 50 9.06 0.42 -1.66
N ASN A 51 10.07 0.58 -2.51
CA ASN A 51 10.03 1.59 -3.55
C ASN A 51 9.35 1.01 -4.79
N ALA A 52 8.39 1.76 -5.33
CA ALA A 52 7.68 1.45 -6.56
C ALA A 52 8.03 2.50 -7.62
N SER A 53 8.42 2.04 -8.81
CA SER A 53 8.68 2.90 -9.96
C SER A 53 7.68 2.59 -11.06
N VAL A 54 6.98 3.60 -11.57
CA VAL A 54 5.98 3.52 -12.63
C VAL A 54 6.32 4.61 -13.67
N GLY A 55 6.87 4.24 -14.82
CA GLY A 55 7.47 5.21 -15.74
C GLY A 55 8.59 6.00 -15.05
N ASP A 56 8.56 7.33 -15.17
CA ASP A 56 9.52 8.24 -14.50
C ASP A 56 9.17 8.54 -13.04
N PHE A 57 8.03 8.05 -12.57
CA PHE A 57 7.55 8.31 -11.22
C PHE A 57 8.05 7.23 -10.25
N THR A 58 8.66 7.65 -9.15
CA THR A 58 9.08 6.74 -8.07
C THR A 58 8.44 7.18 -6.75
N CYS A 59 7.81 6.24 -6.05
CA CYS A 59 7.19 6.48 -4.75
C CYS A 59 7.53 5.39 -3.75
N ARG A 60 7.46 5.73 -2.47
CA ARG A 60 7.61 4.78 -1.37
C ARG A 60 6.24 4.29 -0.94
N VAL A 61 6.01 2.98 -1.05
CA VAL A 61 4.77 2.34 -0.62
C VAL A 61 5.02 1.61 0.69
N GLY A 62 4.17 1.82 1.69
CA GLY A 62 4.18 1.16 2.98
C GLY A 62 2.95 0.29 3.17
N VAL A 63 3.10 -0.86 3.82
CA VAL A 63 1.98 -1.73 4.17
C VAL A 63 2.07 -2.08 5.66
N SER A 64 0.97 -1.87 6.36
CA SER A 64 0.84 -2.19 7.78
C SER A 64 0.35 -3.61 8.02
N LEU A 65 0.56 -4.11 9.24
CA LEU A 65 -0.07 -5.32 9.79
C LEU A 65 -1.60 -5.26 9.82
N GLY A 66 -2.19 -4.06 9.73
CA GLY A 66 -3.64 -3.86 9.65
C GLY A 66 -4.19 -3.85 8.22
N GLY A 67 -3.36 -4.11 7.20
CA GLY A 67 -3.77 -4.08 5.79
C GLY A 67 -3.95 -2.66 5.21
N VAL A 68 -3.55 -1.62 5.95
CA VAL A 68 -3.50 -0.24 5.44
C VAL A 68 -2.25 -0.05 4.60
N VAL A 69 -2.42 0.59 3.44
CA VAL A 69 -1.34 0.99 2.54
C VAL A 69 -1.10 2.49 2.66
N SER A 70 0.16 2.89 2.66
CA SER A 70 0.62 4.27 2.62
C SER A 70 1.42 4.52 1.36
N VAL A 71 1.22 5.65 0.69
CA VAL A 71 2.04 6.06 -0.46
C VAL A 71 2.69 7.40 -0.12
N ASN A 72 4.02 7.46 -0.17
CA ASN A 72 4.84 8.58 0.28
C ASN A 72 4.50 9.06 1.72
N GLY A 73 4.13 8.12 2.60
CA GLY A 73 3.79 8.41 3.99
C GLY A 73 2.33 8.79 4.24
N ASP A 74 1.50 8.90 3.19
CA ASP A 74 0.08 9.23 3.34
C ASP A 74 -0.80 7.99 3.15
N PRO A 75 -1.56 7.56 4.18
CA PRO A 75 -2.42 6.38 4.13
C PRO A 75 -3.80 6.65 3.50
N PHE A 76 -4.00 7.83 2.89
CA PHE A 76 -5.25 8.21 2.26
C PHE A 76 -5.10 8.46 0.75
N THR A 77 -6.19 8.28 0.01
CA THR A 77 -6.31 8.79 -1.37
C THR A 77 -6.21 10.32 -1.36
N VAL A 78 -5.68 10.90 -2.44
CA VAL A 78 -5.42 12.34 -2.52
C VAL A 78 -6.71 13.11 -2.71
N SER A 79 -7.62 12.60 -3.54
CA SER A 79 -8.87 13.28 -3.89
C SER A 79 -9.95 13.12 -2.81
N ALA A 80 -10.30 11.88 -2.48
CA ALA A 80 -11.43 11.56 -1.61
C ALA A 80 -11.06 11.44 -0.12
N ARG A 81 -9.75 11.44 0.20
CA ARG A 81 -9.23 11.25 1.57
C ARG A 81 -9.74 9.95 2.21
N GLU A 82 -9.90 8.91 1.40
CA GLU A 82 -10.31 7.58 1.85
C GLU A 82 -9.10 6.76 2.26
N MET A 83 -9.21 6.02 3.36
CA MET A 83 -8.11 5.19 3.87
C MET A 83 -7.83 4.03 2.91
N VAL A 84 -6.58 3.87 2.52
CA VAL A 84 -6.21 2.91 1.47
C VAL A 84 -6.11 1.50 2.05
N THR A 85 -7.18 0.72 1.92
CA THR A 85 -7.27 -0.65 2.46
C THR A 85 -7.73 -1.70 1.44
N SER A 86 -7.95 -1.31 0.18
CA SER A 86 -8.40 -2.19 -0.89
C SER A 86 -7.58 -2.01 -2.16
N THR A 87 -7.53 -3.02 -3.02
CA THR A 87 -6.82 -2.98 -4.31
C THR A 87 -7.23 -1.78 -5.18
N GLU A 88 -8.52 -1.45 -5.19
CA GLU A 88 -9.06 -0.32 -5.95
C GLU A 88 -8.53 1.02 -5.43
N LEU A 89 -8.55 1.21 -4.10
CA LEU A 89 -8.02 2.40 -3.47
C LEU A 89 -6.49 2.49 -3.59
N ILE A 90 -5.77 1.36 -3.59
CA ILE A 90 -4.32 1.33 -3.84
C ILE A 90 -4.03 1.87 -5.24
N ARG A 91 -4.74 1.33 -6.25
CA ARG A 91 -4.61 1.79 -7.64
C ARG A 91 -4.92 3.27 -7.76
N GLN A 92 -6.04 3.71 -7.22
CA GLN A 92 -6.43 5.12 -7.22
C GLN A 92 -5.36 6.00 -6.58
N SER A 93 -4.89 5.64 -5.38
CA SER A 93 -3.91 6.40 -4.60
C SER A 93 -2.57 6.57 -5.34
N ILE A 94 -2.11 5.52 -6.04
CA ILE A 94 -0.88 5.56 -6.85
C ILE A 94 -1.11 6.39 -8.11
N THR A 95 -2.20 6.15 -8.86
CA THR A 95 -2.51 6.89 -10.09
C THR A 95 -2.69 8.37 -9.84
N GLU A 96 -3.38 8.77 -8.77
CA GLU A 96 -3.56 10.18 -8.40
C GLU A 96 -2.24 10.89 -8.11
N ARG A 97 -1.27 10.20 -7.49
CA ARG A 97 0.06 10.76 -7.20
C ARG A 97 0.92 10.85 -8.45
N ILE A 98 0.90 9.83 -9.31
CA ILE A 98 1.54 9.88 -10.63
C ILE A 98 1.03 11.08 -11.43
N SER A 99 -0.29 11.25 -11.54
CA SER A 99 -0.89 12.35 -12.32
C SER A 99 -0.57 13.75 -11.77
N ARG A 100 -0.21 13.85 -10.49
CA ARG A 100 0.12 15.12 -9.83
C ARG A 100 1.63 15.34 -9.65
N GLY A 101 2.46 14.32 -9.91
CA GLY A 101 3.92 14.37 -9.76
C GLY A 101 4.41 14.39 -8.31
N TYR A 102 3.70 13.74 -7.38
CA TYR A 102 4.01 13.73 -5.93
C TYR A 102 4.68 12.45 -5.43
#